data_AF-B2HFC9-F1
#
_entry.id   AF-B2HFC9-F1
#
_cell.length_a   1.000
_cell.length_b   1.000
_cell.length_c   1.000
_cell.angle_alpha   90.00
_cell.angle_beta   90.00
_cell.angle_gamma   90.00
#
_symmetry.space_group_name_H-M   'P 1'
#
loop_
_entity.id
_entity.type
_entity.pdbx_description
1 polymer ?
#
loop_
_entity_poly.entity_id
_entity_poly.type
_entity_poly.pdbx_seq_one_letter_code
_entity_poly.pdbx_strand_id
1 'polypeptide(L)'
;MHAALLSGGCGVSTGIGNGAADSRSAPVDEDEIGGTAAEMRALAEEAEAEAAEAEALAAAAGARARALQLRRRAERAEAAAEVDAACEATHEGAADGQATASHNGAEEPSANSADVLESDDVAETEELSADDDEPAAAGSAEADESEADELADESERSRRGLLRRPKLSTLTAALAVLVILAALAGSAYMVLQHRDATRQRERVAEFAAAARQGVITLTSLDFQDAKQGIGRILDNSTGSFKDELLKSSDDFIQVVQQAQVVEQGTVQAVAVDRNSMTDDSAVVLVASTSEVTNAAGAKKDPRKYRLIVTITRDGDQLKMSKVEFVP
;
A
#
# COMPACT_ATOMS: atom_id res chain seq x y z
N MET A 1 61.23 -22.50 16.36
CA MET A 1 61.79 -23.47 17.33
C MET A 1 61.00 -23.39 18.62
N HIS A 2 60.91 -24.51 19.35
CA HIS A 2 60.15 -24.73 20.59
C HIS A 2 58.61 -24.80 20.50
N ALA A 3 58.08 -25.68 21.34
CA ALA A 3 56.70 -26.17 21.41
C ALA A 3 56.38 -26.64 22.85
N ALA A 4 55.11 -26.57 23.25
CA ALA A 4 54.43 -27.40 24.27
C ALA A 4 52.93 -26.96 24.28
N LEU A 5 51.89 -27.78 24.15
CA LEU A 5 51.48 -29.03 24.82
C LEU A 5 50.87 -28.87 26.24
N LEU A 6 49.54 -28.75 26.28
CA LEU A 6 48.61 -29.35 27.26
C LEU A 6 47.28 -29.60 26.50
N SER A 7 46.63 -30.77 26.44
CA SER A 7 46.38 -31.89 27.36
C SER A 7 45.00 -31.81 28.05
N GLY A 8 44.24 -32.92 27.99
CA GLY A 8 42.89 -33.08 28.54
C GLY A 8 41.88 -33.46 27.44
N GLY A 9 41.25 -34.64 27.43
CA GLY A 9 41.29 -35.77 28.35
C GLY A 9 39.88 -36.33 28.56
N CYS A 10 39.60 -37.53 28.05
CA CYS A 10 38.32 -38.20 28.28
C CYS A 10 38.52 -39.72 28.25
N GLY A 11 37.80 -40.45 29.10
CA GLY A 11 37.87 -41.92 29.13
C GLY A 11 36.78 -42.54 30.00
N VAL A 12 36.64 -43.86 29.86
CA VAL A 12 35.86 -44.78 30.73
C VAL A 12 34.33 -44.61 30.65
N SER A 13 33.46 -45.63 30.77
CA SER A 13 33.46 -47.08 30.43
C SER A 13 32.08 -47.64 30.86
N THR A 14 31.63 -48.76 30.27
CA THR A 14 30.55 -49.65 30.82
C THR A 14 29.10 -49.09 30.72
N GLY A 15 28.03 -49.86 30.44
CA GLY A 15 27.89 -51.25 29.97
C GLY A 15 26.49 -51.86 30.30
N ILE A 16 26.06 -52.86 29.52
CA ILE A 16 24.94 -53.82 29.77
C ILE A 16 23.49 -53.28 29.68
N GLY A 17 22.62 -53.99 28.94
CA GLY A 17 21.15 -53.89 29.06
C GLY A 17 20.39 -54.51 27.86
N ASN A 18 19.72 -55.65 28.06
CA ASN A 18 18.96 -56.36 27.02
C ASN A 18 17.45 -56.02 27.13
N GLY A 19 16.73 -55.84 26.02
CA GLY A 19 15.30 -55.48 26.04
C GLY A 19 14.59 -55.80 24.72
N ALA A 20 13.46 -56.50 24.79
CA ALA A 20 12.77 -57.07 23.63
C ALA A 20 11.98 -56.03 22.82
N ALA A 21 12.02 -56.14 21.49
CA ALA A 21 11.14 -55.42 20.58
C ALA A 21 9.87 -56.24 20.31
N ASP A 22 8.75 -55.86 20.94
CA ASP A 22 7.42 -56.36 20.58
C ASP A 22 6.89 -55.55 19.38
N SER A 23 6.94 -56.14 18.19
CA SER A 23 6.52 -55.50 16.94
C SER A 23 5.05 -55.79 16.63
N ARG A 24 4.15 -54.95 17.15
CA ARG A 24 2.76 -54.86 16.65
C ARG A 24 2.63 -53.73 15.63
N SER A 25 2.79 -54.09 14.37
CA SER A 25 2.39 -53.22 13.26
C SER A 25 0.87 -53.09 13.23
N ALA A 26 0.36 -51.87 13.31
CA ALA A 26 -0.99 -51.58 12.83
C ALA A 26 -0.94 -51.47 11.29
N PRO A 27 -1.89 -52.03 10.53
CA PRO A 27 -2.01 -51.72 9.12
C PRO A 27 -2.41 -50.24 8.96
N VAL A 28 -1.70 -49.53 8.10
CA VAL A 28 -2.15 -48.25 7.55
C VAL A 28 -2.89 -48.61 6.26
N ASP A 29 -4.17 -48.27 6.16
CA ASP A 29 -4.98 -48.58 4.99
C ASP A 29 -4.44 -47.83 3.75
N GLU A 30 -4.06 -48.57 2.71
CA GLU A 30 -3.35 -48.03 1.54
C GLU A 30 -4.24 -47.13 0.64
N ASP A 31 -5.56 -47.11 0.88
CA ASP A 31 -6.53 -46.32 0.10
C ASP A 31 -6.46 -44.80 0.36
N GLU A 32 -5.98 -44.33 1.52
CA GLU A 32 -5.92 -42.89 1.84
C GLU A 32 -4.88 -42.13 0.97
N ILE A 33 -3.82 -42.81 0.54
CA ILE A 33 -2.75 -42.20 -0.28
C ILE A 33 -3.20 -42.09 -1.76
N GLY A 34 -4.12 -42.95 -2.20
CA GLY A 34 -4.73 -42.86 -3.52
C GLY A 34 -5.64 -41.65 -3.69
N GLY A 35 -6.48 -41.37 -2.68
CA GLY A 35 -7.41 -40.22 -2.67
C GLY A 35 -6.67 -38.89 -2.73
N THR A 36 -5.72 -38.67 -1.83
CA THR A 36 -4.95 -37.40 -1.73
C THR A 36 -4.19 -37.06 -3.02
N ALA A 37 -3.65 -38.05 -3.74
CA ALA A 37 -2.99 -37.82 -5.02
C ALA A 37 -3.95 -37.51 -6.18
N ALA A 38 -5.22 -37.90 -6.09
CA ALA A 38 -6.26 -37.50 -7.04
C ALA A 38 -6.78 -36.09 -6.72
N GLU A 39 -7.03 -35.79 -5.45
CA GLU A 39 -7.46 -34.47 -4.96
C GLU A 39 -6.42 -33.38 -5.28
N MET A 40 -5.13 -33.65 -5.07
CA MET A 40 -4.06 -32.70 -5.44
C MET A 40 -3.98 -32.42 -6.95
N ARG A 41 -4.39 -33.37 -7.81
CA ARG A 41 -4.47 -33.13 -9.27
C ARG A 41 -5.70 -32.31 -9.64
N ALA A 42 -6.84 -32.57 -9.00
CA ALA A 42 -8.05 -31.77 -9.20
C ALA A 42 -7.84 -30.30 -8.78
N LEU A 43 -7.19 -30.06 -7.63
CA LEU A 43 -6.83 -28.72 -7.17
C LEU A 43 -5.82 -28.02 -8.09
N ALA A 44 -4.91 -28.76 -8.73
CA ALA A 44 -4.00 -28.21 -9.73
C ALA A 44 -4.73 -27.82 -11.03
N GLU A 45 -5.66 -28.66 -11.50
CA GLU A 45 -6.49 -28.39 -12.69
C GLU A 45 -7.43 -27.19 -12.46
N GLU A 46 -7.99 -27.04 -11.25
CA GLU A 46 -8.77 -25.87 -10.83
C GLU A 46 -7.92 -24.58 -10.83
N ALA A 47 -6.70 -24.64 -10.28
CA ALA A 47 -5.78 -23.49 -10.27
C ALA A 47 -5.28 -23.11 -11.69
N GLU A 48 -5.08 -24.07 -12.58
CA GLU A 48 -4.75 -23.82 -13.99
C GLU A 48 -5.93 -23.18 -14.74
N ALA A 49 -7.16 -23.56 -14.44
CA ALA A 49 -8.36 -22.93 -14.98
C ALA A 49 -8.52 -21.47 -14.52
N GLU A 50 -8.35 -21.19 -13.22
CA GLU A 50 -8.40 -19.82 -12.68
C GLU A 50 -7.32 -18.92 -13.31
N ALA A 51 -6.10 -19.45 -13.50
CA ALA A 51 -5.02 -18.74 -14.17
C ALA A 51 -5.37 -18.38 -15.63
N ALA A 52 -5.98 -19.30 -16.38
CA ALA A 52 -6.41 -19.06 -17.76
C ALA A 52 -7.51 -17.99 -17.86
N GLU A 53 -8.47 -17.96 -16.93
CA GLU A 53 -9.48 -16.89 -16.86
C GLU A 53 -8.85 -15.53 -16.52
N ALA A 54 -7.90 -15.49 -15.58
CA ALA A 54 -7.19 -14.27 -15.22
C ALA A 54 -6.38 -13.69 -16.39
N GLU A 55 -5.68 -14.54 -17.17
CA GLU A 55 -4.96 -14.12 -18.38
C GLU A 55 -5.92 -13.58 -19.45
N ALA A 56 -7.06 -14.22 -19.67
CA ALA A 56 -8.08 -13.75 -20.61
C ALA A 56 -8.63 -12.36 -20.24
N LEU A 57 -8.89 -12.12 -18.95
CA LEU A 57 -9.32 -10.81 -18.44
C LEU A 57 -8.22 -9.74 -18.58
N ALA A 58 -6.97 -10.08 -18.30
CA ALA A 58 -5.83 -9.17 -18.45
C ALA A 58 -5.61 -8.78 -19.93
N ALA A 59 -5.70 -9.74 -20.85
CA ALA A 59 -5.61 -9.49 -22.30
C ALA A 59 -6.75 -8.59 -22.78
N ALA A 60 -7.99 -8.84 -22.34
CA ALA A 60 -9.15 -8.02 -22.67
C ALA A 60 -9.03 -6.58 -22.12
N ALA A 61 -8.53 -6.41 -20.89
CA ALA A 61 -8.29 -5.11 -20.29
C ALA A 61 -7.22 -4.31 -21.07
N GLY A 62 -6.11 -4.96 -21.44
CA GLY A 62 -5.06 -4.35 -22.26
C GLY A 62 -5.55 -3.90 -23.64
N ALA A 63 -6.40 -4.70 -24.29
CA ALA A 63 -7.02 -4.34 -25.57
C ALA A 63 -7.94 -3.11 -25.45
N ARG A 64 -8.80 -3.06 -24.41
CA ARG A 64 -9.67 -1.91 -24.12
C ARG A 64 -8.89 -0.63 -23.82
N ALA A 65 -7.79 -0.74 -23.06
CA ALA A 65 -6.92 0.41 -22.76
C ALA A 65 -6.29 1.01 -24.03
N ARG A 66 -5.78 0.17 -24.95
CA ARG A 66 -5.24 0.62 -26.24
C ARG A 66 -6.30 1.30 -27.11
N ALA A 67 -7.52 0.75 -27.16
CA ALA A 67 -8.63 1.36 -27.90
C ALA A 67 -8.98 2.77 -27.39
N LEU A 68 -9.03 2.96 -26.06
CA LEU A 68 -9.27 4.27 -25.44
C LEU A 68 -8.12 5.26 -25.70
N GLN A 69 -6.86 4.80 -25.70
CA GLN A 69 -5.71 5.65 -26.04
C GLN A 69 -5.76 6.11 -27.51
N LEU A 70 -6.10 5.22 -28.44
CA LEU A 70 -6.25 5.56 -29.85
C LEU A 70 -7.38 6.56 -30.07
N ARG A 71 -8.54 6.37 -29.42
CA ARG A 71 -9.66 7.32 -29.49
C ARG A 71 -9.26 8.72 -28.99
N ARG A 72 -8.62 8.82 -27.83
CA ARG A 72 -8.09 10.09 -27.29
C ARG A 72 -6.97 10.71 -28.14
N ARG A 73 -6.32 9.93 -29.02
CA ARG A 73 -5.33 10.45 -29.98
C ARG A 73 -6.02 10.99 -31.22
N ALA A 74 -7.10 10.34 -31.69
CA ALA A 74 -7.94 10.86 -32.76
C ALA A 74 -8.62 12.17 -32.35
N GLU A 75 -9.30 12.20 -31.19
CA GLU A 75 -9.97 13.41 -30.67
C GLU A 75 -9.01 14.61 -30.53
N ARG A 76 -7.73 14.37 -30.16
CA ARG A 76 -6.70 15.43 -30.12
C ARG A 76 -6.16 15.83 -31.49
N ALA A 77 -6.10 14.91 -32.45
CA ALA A 77 -5.68 15.22 -33.82
C ALA A 77 -6.77 16.00 -34.57
N GLU A 78 -8.03 15.67 -34.33
CA GLU A 78 -9.20 16.42 -34.80
C GLU A 78 -9.20 17.85 -34.22
N ALA A 79 -9.06 17.99 -32.90
CA ALA A 79 -8.97 19.31 -32.26
C ALA A 79 -7.74 20.13 -32.72
N ALA A 80 -6.60 19.49 -32.99
CA ALA A 80 -5.43 20.17 -33.55
C ALA A 80 -5.69 20.66 -34.99
N ALA A 81 -6.33 19.84 -35.82
CA ALA A 81 -6.70 20.23 -37.19
C ALA A 81 -7.73 21.37 -37.22
N GLU A 82 -8.65 21.43 -36.25
CA GLU A 82 -9.57 22.57 -36.10
C GLU A 82 -8.85 23.88 -35.74
N VAL A 83 -7.81 23.80 -34.88
CA VAL A 83 -6.96 24.96 -34.53
C VAL A 83 -6.11 25.40 -35.71
N ASP A 84 -5.48 24.47 -36.42
CA ASP A 84 -4.68 24.78 -37.62
C ASP A 84 -5.54 25.41 -38.73
N ALA A 85 -6.76 24.90 -38.95
CA ALA A 85 -7.71 25.47 -39.91
C ALA A 85 -8.19 26.89 -39.51
N ALA A 86 -8.33 27.18 -38.20
CA ALA A 86 -8.64 28.51 -37.71
C ALA A 86 -7.47 29.50 -37.91
N CYS A 87 -6.23 29.01 -37.77
CA CYS A 87 -5.02 29.79 -38.08
C CYS A 87 -4.87 30.08 -39.57
N GLU A 88 -5.14 29.12 -40.47
CA GLU A 88 -5.11 29.37 -41.93
C GLU A 88 -6.18 30.40 -42.36
N ALA A 89 -7.37 30.38 -41.73
CA ALA A 89 -8.45 31.32 -42.00
C ALA A 89 -8.16 32.78 -41.59
N THR A 90 -7.04 33.07 -40.91
CA THR A 90 -6.68 34.42 -40.45
C THR A 90 -5.47 35.04 -41.15
N HIS A 91 -4.90 34.37 -42.17
CA HIS A 91 -3.65 34.82 -42.81
C HIS A 91 -3.75 35.39 -44.24
N GLU A 92 -4.95 35.68 -44.76
CA GLU A 92 -5.12 36.59 -45.92
C GLU A 92 -5.33 38.05 -45.47
N GLY A 93 -4.27 38.71 -44.98
CA GLY A 93 -4.49 40.05 -44.40
C GLY A 93 -3.34 40.93 -43.90
N ALA A 94 -2.08 40.76 -44.30
CA ALA A 94 -1.08 41.87 -44.33
C ALA A 94 0.30 41.40 -44.81
N ALA A 95 0.93 42.20 -45.68
CA ALA A 95 2.37 42.13 -45.96
C ALA A 95 2.95 43.56 -45.98
N ASP A 96 3.94 43.83 -45.13
CA ASP A 96 5.23 44.50 -45.44
C ASP A 96 6.01 44.81 -44.15
N GLY A 97 7.35 44.80 -44.16
CA GLY A 97 8.15 45.20 -42.97
C GLY A 97 9.52 44.52 -42.76
N GLN A 98 10.50 44.92 -43.56
CA GLN A 98 11.91 44.49 -43.59
C GLN A 98 12.73 44.58 -42.27
N ALA A 99 13.45 43.50 -41.91
CA ALA A 99 14.77 43.35 -41.21
C ALA A 99 15.06 44.13 -39.88
N THR A 100 15.95 43.74 -38.93
CA THR A 100 17.28 43.08 -39.02
C THR A 100 17.74 42.37 -37.72
N ALA A 101 18.49 41.27 -37.88
CA ALA A 101 19.74 40.89 -37.17
C ALA A 101 19.86 40.76 -35.62
N SER A 102 20.16 39.52 -35.20
CA SER A 102 21.34 39.10 -34.40
C SER A 102 21.23 38.82 -32.88
N HIS A 103 21.84 37.66 -32.55
CA HIS A 103 22.68 37.32 -31.37
C HIS A 103 22.12 36.49 -30.20
N ASN A 104 22.69 35.27 -30.10
CA ASN A 104 23.14 34.49 -28.93
C ASN A 104 22.29 34.34 -27.66
N GLY A 105 22.41 33.15 -27.08
CA GLY A 105 22.36 32.96 -25.62
C GLY A 105 21.54 31.76 -25.18
N ALA A 106 22.20 30.62 -24.94
CA ALA A 106 21.62 29.54 -24.15
C ALA A 106 22.18 29.64 -22.73
N GLU A 107 21.34 30.05 -21.78
CA GLU A 107 21.59 29.89 -20.34
C GLU A 107 20.23 29.94 -19.59
N GLU A 108 19.95 28.91 -18.78
CA GLU A 108 19.05 29.01 -17.62
C GLU A 108 19.74 29.83 -16.50
N PRO A 109 19.11 30.26 -15.37
CA PRO A 109 17.87 29.77 -14.74
C PRO A 109 17.00 30.84 -14.03
N SER A 110 16.17 30.40 -13.08
CA SER A 110 15.76 31.12 -11.84
C SER A 110 14.38 31.82 -11.76
N ALA A 111 13.42 31.07 -11.23
CA ALA A 111 12.68 31.36 -9.99
C ALA A 111 12.01 32.75 -9.72
N ASN A 112 10.68 32.64 -9.55
CA ASN A 112 9.89 33.07 -8.38
C ASN A 112 9.01 34.35 -8.43
N SER A 113 7.96 34.28 -7.59
CA SER A 113 7.02 35.32 -7.16
C SER A 113 5.95 35.77 -8.16
N ALA A 114 4.70 36.09 -7.81
CA ALA A 114 3.78 35.92 -6.66
C ALA A 114 2.64 36.94 -6.88
N ASP A 115 1.62 36.95 -6.00
CA ASP A 115 0.42 37.82 -5.98
C ASP A 115 -0.62 37.55 -7.10
N VAL A 116 -1.88 37.15 -6.86
CA VAL A 116 -2.96 37.52 -5.89
C VAL A 116 -3.94 38.55 -6.48
N LEU A 117 -5.24 38.30 -6.23
CA LEU A 117 -6.47 39.13 -6.20
C LEU A 117 -7.64 38.20 -6.65
N GLU A 118 -8.55 37.71 -5.80
CA GLU A 118 -9.70 38.39 -5.13
C GLU A 118 -10.73 38.95 -6.15
N SER A 119 -12.07 38.84 -6.01
CA SER A 119 -12.93 38.61 -4.81
C SER A 119 -14.31 37.98 -5.14
N ASP A 120 -14.97 37.43 -4.09
CA ASP A 120 -16.42 37.35 -3.74
C ASP A 120 -17.60 37.15 -4.73
N ASP A 121 -18.57 36.29 -4.35
CA ASP A 121 -19.77 36.69 -3.56
C ASP A 121 -20.50 35.46 -2.94
N VAL A 122 -21.57 35.65 -2.15
CA VAL A 122 -21.96 34.82 -0.99
C VAL A 122 -23.37 34.21 -1.07
N ALA A 123 -23.60 33.13 -0.29
CA ALA A 123 -24.87 32.92 0.46
C ALA A 123 -24.73 31.83 1.55
N GLU A 124 -25.10 32.19 2.78
CA GLU A 124 -25.02 31.37 4.00
C GLU A 124 -26.43 30.95 4.46
N THR A 125 -26.61 29.74 4.99
CA THR A 125 -27.52 29.49 6.14
C THR A 125 -27.32 28.11 6.77
N GLU A 126 -27.37 28.06 8.10
CA GLU A 126 -27.17 26.88 8.95
C GLU A 126 -28.47 26.26 9.49
N GLU A 127 -28.33 25.01 9.98
CA GLU A 127 -29.08 24.29 11.04
C GLU A 127 -30.63 24.30 11.12
N LEU A 128 -31.21 23.09 11.24
CA LEU A 128 -31.60 22.58 12.57
C LEU A 128 -31.90 21.05 12.59
N SER A 129 -31.92 20.48 13.79
CA SER A 129 -32.01 19.05 14.14
C SER A 129 -33.43 18.52 14.37
N ALA A 130 -33.57 17.18 14.47
CA ALA A 130 -34.68 16.49 15.11
C ALA A 130 -34.27 15.08 15.60
N ASP A 131 -34.41 14.83 16.90
CA ASP A 131 -34.15 13.56 17.59
C ASP A 131 -35.43 12.72 17.82
N ASP A 132 -35.23 11.47 18.26
CA ASP A 132 -36.14 10.44 18.79
C ASP A 132 -37.40 10.88 19.58
N ASP A 133 -38.46 10.04 19.56
CA ASP A 133 -38.77 9.09 20.67
C ASP A 133 -39.98 8.16 20.36
N GLU A 134 -40.01 6.96 20.96
CA GLU A 134 -41.16 6.03 21.00
C GLU A 134 -41.81 6.10 22.40
N PRO A 135 -43.14 5.92 22.60
CA PRO A 135 -43.58 4.61 23.10
C PRO A 135 -45.04 4.21 22.80
N ALA A 136 -45.37 2.95 23.13
CA ALA A 136 -46.72 2.37 23.08
C ALA A 136 -47.58 2.61 24.36
N ALA A 137 -48.92 2.50 24.24
CA ALA A 137 -49.80 1.69 25.13
C ALA A 137 -51.32 1.99 24.99
N ALA A 138 -52.13 1.00 25.38
CA ALA A 138 -53.59 0.83 25.24
C ALA A 138 -54.52 1.78 26.04
N GLY A 139 -55.80 1.82 25.66
CA GLY A 139 -56.93 2.38 26.44
C GLY A 139 -58.29 2.13 25.77
N SER A 140 -59.35 1.90 26.56
CA SER A 140 -60.66 1.38 26.09
C SER A 140 -61.85 2.30 26.41
N ALA A 141 -63.03 1.96 25.84
CA ALA A 141 -64.38 2.04 26.43
C ALA A 141 -65.32 3.26 26.14
N GLU A 142 -66.51 2.92 25.56
CA GLU A 142 -67.89 3.46 25.83
C GLU A 142 -68.26 4.89 25.31
N ALA A 143 -69.52 5.30 25.04
CA ALA A 143 -70.84 4.68 24.69
C ALA A 143 -71.86 5.81 24.29
N ASP A 144 -73.14 5.48 23.99
CA ASP A 144 -74.35 6.34 23.76
C ASP A 144 -74.42 7.22 22.46
N GLU A 145 -75.40 7.06 21.55
CA GLU A 145 -76.85 7.44 21.54
C GLU A 145 -77.10 8.96 21.25
N SER A 146 -78.07 9.43 20.44
CA SER A 146 -79.30 8.87 19.85
C SER A 146 -79.76 9.60 18.54
N GLU A 147 -80.72 9.00 17.80
CA GLU A 147 -81.83 9.57 16.97
C GLU A 147 -81.61 10.84 16.09
N ALA A 148 -82.02 10.97 14.81
CA ALA A 148 -82.75 10.12 13.84
C ALA A 148 -82.36 10.62 12.39
N ASP A 149 -83.01 10.35 11.24
CA ASP A 149 -84.33 9.77 10.90
C ASP A 149 -84.40 9.24 9.42
N GLU A 150 -85.61 8.89 8.97
CA GLU A 150 -86.10 8.42 7.65
C GLU A 150 -85.60 9.13 6.35
N LEU A 151 -85.61 8.55 5.11
CA LEU A 151 -86.38 7.44 4.49
C LEU A 151 -85.56 6.62 3.44
N ALA A 152 -85.91 5.33 3.27
CA ALA A 152 -85.90 4.51 2.02
C ALA A 152 -84.58 4.26 1.24
N ASP A 153 -84.35 3.13 0.55
CA ASP A 153 -84.87 1.74 0.62
C ASP A 153 -83.83 0.83 -0.10
N GLU A 154 -83.91 -0.49 0.08
CA GLU A 154 -82.96 -1.55 -0.32
C GLU A 154 -81.97 -1.29 -1.49
N SER A 155 -80.67 -1.49 -1.21
CA SER A 155 -79.93 -2.63 -1.81
C SER A 155 -78.51 -2.76 -1.25
N GLU A 156 -78.23 -3.84 -0.52
CA GLU A 156 -76.86 -4.20 -0.19
C GLU A 156 -76.05 -4.55 -1.46
N ARG A 157 -75.12 -3.68 -1.84
CA ARG A 157 -74.02 -4.06 -2.73
C ARG A 157 -72.66 -3.87 -2.07
N SER A 158 -72.35 -4.87 -1.25
CA SER A 158 -71.01 -5.33 -0.83
C SER A 158 -69.86 -4.61 -1.54
N ARG A 159 -69.40 -3.49 -0.96
CA ARG A 159 -68.09 -2.91 -1.30
C ARG A 159 -67.02 -3.70 -0.55
N ARG A 160 -66.81 -4.96 -0.98
CA ARG A 160 -65.55 -5.67 -0.69
C ARG A 160 -64.41 -4.82 -1.21
N GLY A 161 -63.71 -4.13 -0.30
CA GLY A 161 -62.53 -3.36 -0.64
C GLY A 161 -61.54 -4.29 -1.33
N LEU A 162 -61.28 -4.04 -2.62
CA LEU A 162 -60.27 -4.81 -3.34
C LEU A 162 -58.92 -4.52 -2.71
N LEU A 163 -58.40 -5.49 -1.94
CA LEU A 163 -56.98 -5.60 -1.64
C LEU A 163 -56.24 -5.61 -2.98
N ARG A 164 -55.75 -4.43 -3.35
CA ARG A 164 -55.24 -4.10 -4.67
C ARG A 164 -53.93 -4.84 -4.87
N ARG A 165 -54.00 -6.07 -5.39
CA ARG A 165 -52.83 -6.93 -5.63
C ARG A 165 -51.75 -6.10 -6.33
N PRO A 166 -50.49 -6.11 -5.84
CA PRO A 166 -49.43 -5.35 -6.48
C PRO A 166 -49.31 -5.81 -7.92
N LYS A 167 -49.37 -4.85 -8.86
CA LYS A 167 -49.18 -5.16 -10.28
C LYS A 167 -47.75 -5.65 -10.44
N LEU A 168 -47.49 -6.69 -11.25
CA LEU A 168 -46.14 -7.23 -11.45
C LEU A 168 -45.09 -6.14 -11.79
N SER A 169 -45.52 -5.06 -12.47
CA SER A 169 -44.75 -3.85 -12.73
C SER A 169 -44.17 -3.15 -11.49
N THR A 170 -44.85 -3.14 -10.34
CA THR A 170 -44.28 -2.56 -9.09
C THR A 170 -43.24 -3.48 -8.49
N LEU A 171 -43.39 -4.80 -8.65
CA LEU A 171 -42.39 -5.79 -8.21
C LEU A 171 -41.10 -5.66 -9.04
N THR A 172 -41.21 -5.52 -10.36
CA THR A 172 -40.05 -5.32 -11.24
C THR A 172 -39.37 -3.97 -11.01
N ALA A 173 -40.13 -2.90 -10.71
CA ALA A 173 -39.56 -1.60 -10.36
C ALA A 173 -38.80 -1.66 -9.03
N ALA A 174 -39.37 -2.29 -8.00
CA ALA A 174 -38.68 -2.49 -6.72
C ALA A 174 -37.40 -3.33 -6.87
N LEU A 175 -37.44 -4.40 -7.67
CA LEU A 175 -36.26 -5.21 -7.99
C LEU A 175 -35.17 -4.39 -8.70
N ALA A 176 -35.54 -3.56 -9.68
CA ALA A 176 -34.59 -2.71 -10.39
C ALA A 176 -33.92 -1.68 -9.45
N VAL A 177 -34.68 -1.05 -8.54
CA VAL A 177 -34.13 -0.15 -7.52
C VAL A 177 -33.18 -0.90 -6.58
N LEU A 178 -33.54 -2.11 -6.13
CA LEU A 178 -32.67 -2.93 -5.28
C LEU A 178 -31.35 -3.27 -6.00
N VAL A 179 -31.39 -3.66 -7.27
CA VAL A 179 -30.19 -3.92 -8.09
C VAL A 179 -29.33 -2.67 -8.24
N ILE A 180 -29.92 -1.49 -8.44
CA ILE A 180 -29.17 -0.22 -8.51
C ILE A 180 -28.50 0.08 -7.17
N LEU A 181 -29.22 -0.06 -6.04
CA LEU A 181 -28.66 0.16 -4.71
C LEU A 181 -27.52 -0.84 -4.40
N ALA A 182 -27.67 -2.11 -4.78
CA ALA A 182 -26.62 -3.12 -4.63
C ALA A 182 -25.38 -2.81 -5.49
N ALA A 183 -25.58 -2.34 -6.73
CA ALA A 183 -24.48 -1.93 -7.61
C ALA A 183 -23.74 -0.68 -7.08
N LEU A 184 -24.47 0.30 -6.54
CA LEU A 184 -23.89 1.49 -5.90
C LEU A 184 -23.12 1.13 -4.62
N ALA A 185 -23.69 0.28 -3.76
CA ALA A 185 -23.03 -0.20 -2.54
C ALA A 185 -21.76 -1.01 -2.87
N GLY A 186 -21.81 -1.91 -3.86
CA GLY A 186 -20.65 -2.66 -4.33
C GLY A 186 -19.55 -1.77 -4.93
N SER A 187 -19.93 -0.74 -5.70
CA SER A 187 -19.00 0.26 -6.25
C SER A 187 -18.33 1.09 -5.14
N ALA A 188 -19.11 1.58 -4.17
CA ALA A 188 -18.58 2.30 -3.01
C ALA A 188 -17.61 1.44 -2.19
N TYR A 189 -17.97 0.18 -1.91
CA TYR A 189 -17.11 -0.78 -1.22
C TYR A 189 -15.80 -1.04 -1.97
N MET A 190 -15.86 -1.23 -3.30
CA MET A 190 -14.68 -1.41 -4.14
C MET A 190 -13.75 -0.17 -4.11
N VAL A 191 -14.31 1.05 -4.11
CA VAL A 191 -13.53 2.29 -3.99
C VAL A 191 -12.86 2.42 -2.62
N LEU A 192 -13.54 2.06 -1.53
CA LEU A 192 -12.95 2.05 -0.19
C LEU A 192 -11.79 1.05 -0.11
N GLN A 193 -12.02 -0.21 -0.46
CA GLN A 193 -10.98 -1.24 -0.49
C GLN A 193 -9.78 -0.86 -1.38
N HIS A 194 -10.02 -0.22 -2.53
CA HIS A 194 -8.94 0.25 -3.39
C HIS A 194 -8.13 1.39 -2.76
N ARG A 195 -8.79 2.34 -2.08
CA ARG A 195 -8.11 3.43 -1.35
C ARG A 195 -7.27 2.89 -0.20
N ASP A 196 -7.79 1.97 0.60
CA ASP A 196 -7.07 1.42 1.75
C ASP A 196 -5.89 0.53 1.30
N ALA A 197 -6.09 -0.28 0.25
CA ALA A 197 -4.99 -1.03 -0.38
C ALA A 197 -3.91 -0.11 -0.98
N THR A 198 -4.28 1.07 -1.48
CA THR A 198 -3.33 2.04 -2.05
C THR A 198 -2.54 2.74 -0.95
N ARG A 199 -3.21 3.28 0.09
CA ARG A 199 -2.58 3.86 1.28
C ARG A 199 -1.61 2.90 1.96
N GLN A 200 -1.98 1.63 2.07
CA GLN A 200 -1.11 0.60 2.66
C GLN A 200 0.16 0.37 1.81
N ARG A 201 0.05 0.38 0.47
CA ARG A 201 1.20 0.24 -0.44
C ARG A 201 2.11 1.46 -0.37
N GLU A 202 1.54 2.67 -0.31
CA GLU A 202 2.27 3.93 -0.17
C GLU A 202 3.08 3.95 1.14
N ARG A 203 2.45 3.64 2.28
CA ARG A 203 3.15 3.52 3.58
C ARG A 203 4.27 2.49 3.56
N VAL A 204 4.00 1.29 3.02
CA VAL A 204 5.04 0.24 2.87
C VAL A 204 6.21 0.73 2.01
N ALA A 205 5.94 1.49 0.93
CA ALA A 205 6.99 2.08 0.11
C ALA A 205 7.78 3.19 0.86
N GLU A 206 7.09 4.03 1.66
CA GLU A 206 7.69 5.07 2.50
C GLU A 206 8.68 4.47 3.53
N PHE A 207 8.21 3.51 4.33
CA PHE A 207 9.05 2.79 5.31
C PHE A 207 10.20 2.02 4.64
N ALA A 208 9.97 1.37 3.50
CA ALA A 208 11.01 0.67 2.75
C ALA A 208 12.08 1.62 2.18
N ALA A 209 11.67 2.80 1.69
CA ALA A 209 12.58 3.82 1.18
C ALA A 209 13.42 4.43 2.31
N ALA A 210 12.79 4.78 3.45
CA ALA A 210 13.47 5.28 4.63
C ALA A 210 14.51 4.28 5.17
N ALA A 211 14.14 3.00 5.31
CA ALA A 211 15.06 1.94 5.72
C ALA A 211 16.21 1.74 4.74
N ARG A 212 15.93 1.74 3.43
CA ARG A 212 16.97 1.65 2.39
C ARG A 212 17.98 2.80 2.50
N GLN A 213 17.50 4.04 2.62
CA GLN A 213 18.35 5.22 2.72
C GLN A 213 19.15 5.24 4.03
N GLY A 214 18.51 4.91 5.14
CA GLY A 214 19.15 4.80 6.45
C GLY A 214 20.27 3.75 6.45
N VAL A 215 20.01 2.54 5.94
CA VAL A 215 21.02 1.47 5.84
C VAL A 215 22.15 1.82 4.88
N ILE A 216 21.89 2.43 3.72
CA ILE A 216 22.95 2.90 2.81
C ILE A 216 23.82 3.94 3.53
N THR A 217 23.22 4.88 4.25
CA THR A 217 23.95 5.91 5.01
C THR A 217 24.77 5.30 6.16
N LEU A 218 24.22 4.28 6.84
CA LEU A 218 24.89 3.56 7.93
C LEU A 218 26.07 2.70 7.46
N THR A 219 25.98 2.13 6.24
CA THR A 219 26.97 1.18 5.69
C THR A 219 27.92 1.80 4.67
N SER A 220 27.89 3.13 4.51
CA SER A 220 28.76 3.90 3.62
C SER A 220 29.44 5.04 4.37
N LEU A 221 30.77 5.04 4.42
CA LEU A 221 31.56 6.01 5.17
C LEU A 221 32.92 6.24 4.51
N ASP A 222 33.38 7.49 4.49
CA ASP A 222 34.70 7.87 4.01
C ASP A 222 35.49 8.52 5.16
N PHE A 223 36.78 8.21 5.27
CA PHE A 223 37.67 8.76 6.29
C PHE A 223 37.90 10.27 6.15
N GLN A 224 37.82 10.82 4.94
CA GLN A 224 38.02 12.24 4.65
C GLN A 224 36.93 13.08 5.36
N ASP A 225 35.68 12.64 5.24
CA ASP A 225 34.50 13.32 5.77
C ASP A 225 33.86 12.57 6.96
N ALA A 226 34.64 11.79 7.70
CA ALA A 226 34.14 10.87 8.73
C ALA A 226 33.15 11.54 9.70
N LYS A 227 33.46 12.74 10.20
CA LYS A 227 32.57 13.51 11.10
C LYS A 227 31.22 13.83 10.46
N GLN A 228 31.20 14.21 9.19
CA GLN A 228 29.96 14.47 8.44
C GLN A 228 29.22 13.18 8.09
N GLY A 229 29.95 12.08 7.86
CA GLY A 229 29.37 10.74 7.71
C GLY A 229 28.60 10.32 8.95
N ILE A 230 29.24 10.33 10.12
CA ILE A 230 28.59 10.01 11.40
C ILE A 230 27.44 10.98 11.70
N GLY A 231 27.58 12.28 11.41
CA GLY A 231 26.49 13.25 11.51
C GLY A 231 25.25 12.83 10.71
N ARG A 232 25.42 12.50 9.42
CA ARG A 232 24.31 12.00 8.56
C ARG A 232 23.67 10.71 9.08
N ILE A 233 24.42 9.83 9.75
CA ILE A 233 23.84 8.64 10.39
C ILE A 233 23.01 9.07 11.60
N LEU A 234 23.51 9.95 12.47
CA LEU A 234 22.81 10.49 13.64
C LEU A 234 21.54 11.28 13.29
N ASP A 235 21.55 12.01 12.17
CA ASP A 235 20.39 12.75 11.66
C ASP A 235 19.27 11.81 11.20
N ASN A 236 19.65 10.69 10.57
CA ASN A 236 18.75 9.60 10.16
C ASN A 236 18.42 8.59 11.29
N SER A 237 18.81 8.90 12.53
CA SER A 237 18.62 8.03 13.70
C SER A 237 17.81 8.70 14.80
N THR A 238 17.04 7.89 15.52
CA THR A 238 16.30 8.27 16.73
C THR A 238 16.36 7.13 17.77
N GLY A 239 15.69 7.29 18.91
CA GLY A 239 15.57 6.26 19.95
C GLY A 239 16.90 5.67 20.44
N SER A 240 16.86 4.39 20.85
CA SER A 240 18.02 3.70 21.43
C SER A 240 19.20 3.61 20.47
N PHE A 241 18.96 3.48 19.16
CA PHE A 241 20.05 3.44 18.18
C PHE A 241 20.84 4.75 18.13
N LYS A 242 20.16 5.90 18.20
CA LYS A 242 20.83 7.20 18.30
C LYS A 242 21.63 7.33 19.59
N ASP A 243 21.05 6.90 20.72
CA ASP A 243 21.70 6.97 22.04
C ASP A 243 22.96 6.10 22.14
N GLU A 244 22.97 4.94 21.48
CA GLU A 244 24.14 4.07 21.38
C GLU A 244 25.20 4.67 20.45
N LEU A 245 24.79 5.16 19.26
CA LEU A 245 25.72 5.76 18.31
C LEU A 245 26.38 7.04 18.86
N LEU A 246 25.64 7.87 19.61
CA LEU A 246 26.20 9.06 20.27
C LEU A 246 27.35 8.69 21.23
N LYS A 247 27.18 7.63 22.02
CA LYS A 247 28.18 7.19 23.03
C LYS A 247 29.48 6.66 22.42
N SER A 248 29.46 6.20 21.18
CA SER A 248 30.62 5.60 20.50
C SER A 248 31.05 6.38 19.24
N SER A 249 30.47 7.54 19.00
CA SER A 249 30.69 8.34 17.79
C SER A 249 32.14 8.80 17.63
N ASP A 250 32.73 9.40 18.66
CA ASP A 250 34.11 9.89 18.63
C ASP A 250 35.14 8.76 18.44
N ASP A 251 34.99 7.62 19.13
CA ASP A 251 35.86 6.45 18.98
C ASP A 251 35.79 5.89 17.56
N PHE A 252 34.58 5.81 16.99
CA PHE A 252 34.39 5.32 15.62
C PHE A 252 35.00 6.27 14.57
N ILE A 253 34.85 7.59 14.75
CA ILE A 253 35.51 8.61 13.91
C ILE A 253 37.03 8.44 13.96
N GLN A 254 37.62 8.25 15.15
CA GLN A 254 39.07 8.03 15.28
C GLN A 254 39.54 6.77 14.56
N VAL A 255 38.84 5.64 14.73
CA VAL A 255 39.21 4.35 14.08
C VAL A 255 39.13 4.46 12.56
N VAL A 256 38.06 5.06 12.03
CA VAL A 256 37.84 5.25 10.59
C VAL A 256 38.93 6.16 9.98
N GLN A 257 39.27 7.26 10.65
CA GLN A 257 40.33 8.17 10.20
C GLN A 257 41.72 7.53 10.29
N GLN A 258 42.05 6.85 11.39
CA GLN A 258 43.36 6.26 11.64
C GLN A 258 43.68 5.10 10.68
N ALA A 259 42.67 4.32 10.28
CA ALA A 259 42.83 3.25 9.30
C ALA A 259 42.55 3.68 7.85
N GLN A 260 42.17 4.94 7.63
CA GLN A 260 41.71 5.51 6.35
C GLN A 260 40.67 4.61 5.65
N VAL A 261 39.62 4.27 6.39
CA VAL A 261 38.57 3.36 5.91
C VAL A 261 37.67 4.07 4.91
N VAL A 262 37.41 3.40 3.80
CA VAL A 262 36.31 3.72 2.87
C VAL A 262 35.40 2.50 2.81
N GLU A 263 34.15 2.67 3.25
CA GLU A 263 33.09 1.67 3.15
C GLU A 263 32.02 2.17 2.16
N GLN A 264 31.54 1.30 1.27
CA GLN A 264 30.45 1.61 0.34
C GLN A 264 29.35 0.55 0.43
N GLY A 265 28.22 0.95 1.01
CA GLY A 265 27.05 0.11 1.25
C GLY A 265 26.08 0.11 0.07
N THR A 266 25.62 -1.08 -0.30
CA THR A 266 24.56 -1.30 -1.30
C THR A 266 23.47 -2.18 -0.69
N VAL A 267 22.19 -1.82 -0.88
CA VAL A 267 21.05 -2.61 -0.38
C VAL A 267 20.47 -3.48 -1.51
N GLN A 268 20.56 -4.81 -1.36
CA GLN A 268 20.05 -5.78 -2.34
C GLN A 268 18.53 -5.94 -2.22
N ALA A 269 18.02 -6.10 -1.00
CA ALA A 269 16.59 -6.34 -0.75
C ALA A 269 16.10 -5.61 0.51
N VAL A 270 14.82 -5.25 0.49
CA VAL A 270 14.09 -4.63 1.60
C VAL A 270 12.70 -5.26 1.67
N ALA A 271 12.25 -5.66 2.85
CA ALA A 271 10.89 -6.12 3.11
C ALA A 271 10.36 -5.51 4.41
N VAL A 272 9.20 -4.87 4.36
CA VAL A 272 8.52 -4.32 5.55
C VAL A 272 7.66 -5.42 6.16
N ASP A 273 7.80 -5.67 7.46
CA ASP A 273 6.87 -6.55 8.18
C ASP A 273 5.55 -5.81 8.41
N ARG A 274 4.55 -6.17 7.60
CA ARG A 274 3.21 -5.60 7.65
C ARG A 274 2.48 -5.84 8.97
N ASN A 275 2.86 -6.86 9.74
CA ASN A 275 2.25 -7.15 11.04
C ASN A 275 2.78 -6.23 12.15
N SER A 276 3.98 -5.66 11.95
CA SER A 276 4.62 -4.70 12.86
C SER A 276 4.25 -3.23 12.58
N MET A 277 3.54 -2.97 11.48
CA MET A 277 3.37 -1.63 10.93
C MET A 277 2.23 -0.87 11.62
N THR A 278 2.54 0.30 12.18
CA THR A 278 1.59 1.28 12.71
C THR A 278 1.55 2.53 11.81
N ASP A 279 0.89 3.60 12.23
CA ASP A 279 0.93 4.89 11.52
C ASP A 279 2.33 5.54 11.54
N ASP A 280 3.10 5.32 12.61
CA ASP A 280 4.37 6.00 12.88
C ASP A 280 5.58 5.07 12.93
N SER A 281 5.42 3.75 12.92
CA SER A 281 6.53 2.81 13.10
C SER A 281 6.36 1.53 12.29
N ALA A 282 7.47 0.94 11.85
CA ALA A 282 7.48 -0.35 11.16
C ALA A 282 8.83 -1.06 11.35
N VAL A 283 8.81 -2.39 11.44
CA VAL A 283 10.02 -3.22 11.35
C VAL A 283 10.28 -3.53 9.87
N VAL A 284 11.53 -3.33 9.46
CA VAL A 284 11.98 -3.51 8.08
C VAL A 284 13.20 -4.42 8.05
N LEU A 285 13.09 -5.52 7.31
CA LEU A 285 14.15 -6.46 7.03
C LEU A 285 14.96 -5.95 5.84
N VAL A 286 16.28 -5.79 6.02
CA VAL A 286 17.17 -5.27 4.97
C VAL A 286 18.34 -6.23 4.75
N ALA A 287 18.51 -6.65 3.50
CA ALA A 287 19.72 -7.35 3.05
C ALA A 287 20.61 -6.32 2.34
N SER A 288 21.79 -6.07 2.91
CA SER A 288 22.78 -5.16 2.35
C SER A 288 24.16 -5.81 2.27
N THR A 289 25.04 -5.18 1.51
CA THR A 289 26.42 -5.59 1.30
C THR A 289 27.28 -4.34 1.31
N SER A 290 28.39 -4.32 2.06
CA SER A 290 29.35 -3.21 2.04
C SER A 290 30.73 -3.67 1.58
N GLU A 291 31.30 -2.95 0.64
CA GLU A 291 32.70 -3.12 0.21
C GLU A 291 33.60 -2.23 1.08
N VAL A 292 34.69 -2.79 1.62
CA VAL A 292 35.58 -2.09 2.56
C VAL A 292 37.01 -2.05 2.02
N THR A 293 37.55 -0.84 1.92
CA THR A 293 38.93 -0.53 1.54
C THR A 293 39.61 0.28 2.66
N ASN A 294 40.94 0.19 2.79
CA ASN A 294 41.70 0.92 3.83
C ASN A 294 43.10 1.35 3.36
N ALA A 295 43.82 2.11 4.21
CA ALA A 295 45.19 2.60 3.97
C ALA A 295 46.20 1.52 3.53
N ALA A 296 46.01 0.27 3.99
CA ALA A 296 46.90 -0.85 3.70
C ALA A 296 46.69 -1.47 2.31
N GLY A 297 45.80 -0.89 1.48
CA GLY A 297 45.43 -1.43 0.17
C GLY A 297 44.57 -2.70 0.25
N ALA A 298 44.04 -3.03 1.43
CA ALA A 298 43.23 -4.23 1.62
C ALA A 298 41.81 -4.01 1.12
N LYS A 299 41.56 -4.34 -0.16
CA LYS A 299 40.21 -4.55 -0.69
C LYS A 299 39.70 -5.91 -0.20
N LYS A 300 38.75 -5.91 0.74
CA LYS A 300 38.14 -7.14 1.27
C LYS A 300 36.96 -7.57 0.42
N ASP A 301 36.62 -8.86 0.45
CA ASP A 301 35.37 -9.36 -0.10
C ASP A 301 34.18 -8.59 0.48
N PRO A 302 33.14 -8.29 -0.33
CA PRO A 302 31.99 -7.51 0.14
C PRO A 302 31.29 -8.19 1.32
N ARG A 303 31.22 -7.51 2.46
CA ARG A 303 30.60 -8.02 3.69
C ARG A 303 29.10 -7.98 3.53
N LYS A 304 28.43 -9.13 3.68
CA LYS A 304 26.98 -9.25 3.64
C LYS A 304 26.40 -9.01 5.02
N TYR A 305 25.34 -8.21 5.09
CA TYR A 305 24.62 -7.86 6.30
C TYR A 305 23.15 -8.23 6.14
N ARG A 306 22.58 -8.81 7.20
CA ARG A 306 21.15 -8.97 7.38
C ARG A 306 20.76 -8.13 8.59
N LEU A 307 19.91 -7.14 8.36
CA LEU A 307 19.54 -6.14 9.34
C LEU A 307 18.04 -6.21 9.60
N ILE A 308 17.67 -6.18 10.87
CA ILE A 308 16.31 -5.85 11.32
C ILE A 308 16.36 -4.40 11.76
N VAL A 309 15.62 -3.53 11.08
CA VAL A 309 15.64 -2.09 11.32
C VAL A 309 14.24 -1.65 11.71
N THR A 310 14.08 -1.13 12.92
CA THR A 310 12.85 -0.42 13.29
C THR A 310 12.95 0.99 12.77
N ILE A 311 12.03 1.36 11.89
CA ILE A 311 11.83 2.72 11.41
C ILE A 311 10.71 3.35 12.24
N THR A 312 10.94 4.57 12.73
CA THR A 312 9.96 5.33 13.53
C THR A 312 9.95 6.79 13.08
N ARG A 313 8.77 7.40 13.05
CA ARG A 313 8.55 8.80 12.72
C ARG A 313 9.03 9.71 13.85
N ASP A 314 9.82 10.72 13.49
CA ASP A 314 10.43 11.70 14.38
C ASP A 314 10.23 13.09 13.75
N GLY A 315 9.16 13.77 14.16
CA GLY A 315 8.60 14.91 13.42
C GLY A 315 8.09 14.48 12.04
N ASP A 316 8.46 15.22 10.99
CA ASP A 316 8.04 14.90 9.61
C ASP A 316 8.89 13.80 8.93
N GLN A 317 9.88 13.23 9.62
CA GLN A 317 10.86 12.31 9.03
C GLN A 317 10.79 10.90 9.61
N LEU A 318 10.93 9.89 8.75
CA LEU A 318 11.13 8.50 9.15
C LEU A 318 12.62 8.23 9.43
N LYS A 319 12.95 7.75 10.63
CA LYS A 319 14.33 7.52 11.10
C LYS A 319 14.51 6.13 11.69
N MET A 320 15.75 5.64 11.73
CA MET A 320 16.08 4.36 12.36
C MET A 320 16.06 4.51 13.89
N SER A 321 15.11 3.89 14.58
CA SER A 321 15.01 3.89 16.05
C SER A 321 15.76 2.72 16.69
N LYS A 322 15.89 1.61 15.96
CA LYS A 322 16.61 0.40 16.37
C LYS A 322 17.24 -0.29 15.15
N VAL A 323 18.45 -0.82 15.29
CA VAL A 323 19.13 -1.64 14.28
C VAL A 323 19.69 -2.90 14.94
N GLU A 324 19.32 -4.07 14.44
CA GLU A 324 19.83 -5.37 14.92
C GLU A 324 20.47 -6.15 13.78
N PHE A 325 21.62 -6.76 14.05
CA PHE A 325 22.35 -7.58 13.09
C PHE A 325 21.96 -9.06 13.26
N VAL A 326 21.53 -9.70 12.17
CA VAL A 326 21.21 -11.14 12.14
C VAL A 326 22.44 -11.91 11.61
N PRO A 327 22.99 -12.87 12.38
CA PRO A 327 24.16 -13.65 11.98
C PRO A 327 23.87 -14.56 10.77
#